data_AF-A0A6N0NYT9-F1
#
_entry.id   AF-A0A6N0NYT9-F1
#
_cell.length_a   1.000
_cell.length_b   1.000
_cell.length_c   1.000
_cell.angle_alpha   90.00
_cell.angle_beta   90.00
_cell.angle_gamma   90.00
#
_symmetry.space_group_name_H-M   'P 1'
#
loop_
_entity.id
_entity.type
_entity.pdbx_description
1 polymer ?
#
loop_
_entity_poly.entity_id
_entity_poly.type
_entity_poly.pdbx_seq_one_letter_code
_entity_poly.pdbx_strand_id
1 'polypeptide(L)'
;MNTSSLASEYLLRATRTLQESTNAFNEGDMYFTIVRGKETLENLASVLLSLYGILPSSGSPVNVLGYMLESRELDHDTKVVISEIQDIWREASFITYVNESPTKAPTVLARQVEVKSFLERITKTFDKVREVFDGFHN
;
A
#
# COMPACT_ATOMS: atom_id res chain seq x y z
N MET A 1 10.82 12.67 18.39
CA MET A 1 10.74 11.32 17.79
C MET A 1 11.28 11.42 16.38
N ASN A 2 12.17 10.53 15.93
CA ASN A 2 12.77 10.65 14.60
C ASN A 2 11.79 10.11 13.54
N THR A 3 10.92 10.99 13.04
CA THR A 3 9.89 10.70 12.04
C THR A 3 10.48 10.19 10.72
N SER A 4 11.66 10.68 10.37
CA SER A 4 12.45 10.21 9.22
C SER A 4 12.91 8.75 9.41
N SER A 5 13.49 8.39 10.56
CA SER A 5 13.88 6.99 10.82
C SER A 5 12.68 6.04 10.78
N LEU A 6 11.54 6.46 11.32
CA LEU A 6 10.33 5.65 11.30
C LEU A 6 9.78 5.49 9.87
N ALA A 7 9.78 6.55 9.07
CA ALA A 7 9.42 6.49 7.66
C ALA A 7 10.33 5.50 6.89
N SER A 8 11.64 5.51 7.15
CA SER A 8 12.59 4.54 6.57
C SER A 8 12.27 3.10 6.92
N GLU A 9 11.87 2.82 8.16
CA GLU A 9 11.48 1.47 8.58
C GLU A 9 10.24 0.99 7.82
N TYR A 10 9.22 1.83 7.66
CA TYR A 10 8.04 1.49 6.88
C TYR A 10 8.36 1.32 5.40
N LEU A 11 9.26 2.13 4.84
CA LEU A 11 9.70 1.98 3.47
C LEU A 11 10.41 0.63 3.25
N LEU A 12 11.27 0.21 4.18
CA LEU A 12 11.90 -1.11 4.15
C LEU A 12 10.88 -2.26 4.21
N ARG A 13 9.81 -2.11 5.01
CA ARG A 13 8.71 -3.09 5.07
C ARG A 13 7.90 -3.11 3.77
N ALA A 14 7.64 -1.96 3.17
CA ALA A 14 6.99 -1.86 1.86
C ALA A 14 7.81 -2.56 0.78
N THR A 15 9.14 -2.37 0.75
CA THR A 15 10.04 -3.07 -0.19
C THR A 15 9.93 -4.59 -0.05
N ARG A 16 9.94 -5.08 1.19
CA ARG A 16 9.87 -6.52 1.47
C ARG A 16 8.52 -7.12 1.04
N THR A 17 7.43 -6.47 1.41
CA THR A 17 6.07 -6.94 1.09
C THR A 17 5.77 -6.86 -0.40
N LEU A 18 6.33 -5.88 -1.12
CA LEU A 18 6.26 -5.82 -2.58
C LEU A 18 7.01 -6.98 -3.24
N GLN A 19 8.20 -7.31 -2.73
CA GLN A 19 8.96 -8.48 -3.21
C GLN A 19 8.20 -9.79 -2.96
N GLU A 20 7.64 -9.96 -1.76
CA GLU A 20 6.81 -11.12 -1.40
C GLU A 20 5.58 -11.23 -2.32
N SER A 21 4.90 -10.12 -2.59
CA SER A 21 3.77 -10.06 -3.53
C SER A 21 4.18 -10.45 -4.96
N THR A 22 5.33 -9.96 -5.42
CA THR A 22 5.85 -10.27 -6.76
C THR A 22 6.22 -11.75 -6.89
N ASN A 23 6.85 -12.33 -5.86
CA ASN A 23 7.20 -13.76 -5.86
C ASN A 23 5.92 -14.62 -5.89
N ALA A 24 4.93 -14.30 -5.06
CA ALA A 24 3.65 -14.99 -5.04
C ALA A 24 2.96 -14.98 -6.42
N PHE A 25 3.00 -13.84 -7.12
CA PHE A 25 2.43 -13.72 -8.45
C PHE A 25 3.12 -14.64 -9.46
N ASN A 26 4.45 -14.67 -9.42
CA ASN A 26 5.27 -15.52 -10.29
C ASN A 26 5.05 -17.02 -10.02
N GLU A 27 4.73 -17.38 -8.78
CA GLU A 27 4.37 -18.74 -8.37
C GLU A 27 2.91 -19.12 -8.69
N GLY A 28 2.11 -18.17 -9.17
CA GLY A 28 0.69 -18.38 -9.49
C GLY A 28 -0.27 -18.19 -8.31
N ASP A 29 0.21 -17.75 -7.14
CA ASP A 29 -0.61 -17.46 -5.96
C ASP A 29 -1.21 -16.06 -6.02
N MET A 30 -2.34 -15.95 -6.71
CA MET A 30 -3.09 -14.71 -6.89
C MET A 30 -3.60 -14.12 -5.58
N TYR A 31 -4.01 -14.97 -4.63
CA TYR A 31 -4.57 -14.51 -3.36
C TYR A 31 -3.47 -13.90 -2.48
N PHE A 32 -2.36 -14.62 -2.31
CA PHE A 32 -1.25 -14.12 -1.50
C PHE A 32 -0.57 -12.91 -2.13
N THR A 33 -0.56 -12.81 -3.47
CA THR A 33 -0.16 -11.59 -4.20
C THR A 33 -0.97 -10.38 -3.71
N ILE A 34 -2.30 -10.50 -3.67
CA ILE A 34 -3.20 -9.42 -3.23
C ILE A 34 -2.99 -9.09 -1.75
N VAL A 35 -2.88 -10.10 -0.89
CA VAL A 35 -2.65 -9.92 0.55
C VAL A 35 -1.36 -9.11 0.79
N ARG A 36 -0.25 -9.50 0.16
CA ARG A 36 1.04 -8.80 0.28
C ARG A 36 1.07 -7.45 -0.41
N GLY A 37 0.33 -7.30 -1.51
CA GLY A 37 0.15 -6.01 -2.16
C GLY A 37 -0.61 -5.01 -1.27
N LYS A 38 -1.65 -5.47 -0.55
CA LYS A 38 -2.35 -4.63 0.44
C LYS A 38 -1.43 -4.22 1.59
N GLU A 39 -0.63 -5.15 2.12
CA GLU A 39 0.33 -4.86 3.18
C GLU A 39 1.40 -3.85 2.70
N THR A 40 1.78 -3.91 1.41
CA THR A 40 2.66 -2.91 0.79
C THR A 40 2.03 -1.52 0.85
N LEU A 41 0.76 -1.38 0.45
CA LEU A 41 0.03 -0.10 0.48
C LEU A 41 -0.13 0.46 1.89
N GLU A 42 -0.34 -0.39 2.90
CA GLU A 42 -0.41 0.04 4.31
C GLU A 42 0.93 0.54 4.84
N ASN A 43 2.04 -0.11 4.45
CA ASN A 43 3.37 0.38 4.76
C ASN A 43 3.67 1.70 4.04
N LEU A 44 3.32 1.84 2.75
CA LEU A 44 3.46 3.09 2.01
C LEU A 44 2.65 4.25 2.61
N ALA A 45 1.42 3.97 3.05
CA ALA A 45 0.62 4.95 3.78
C ALA A 45 1.31 5.36 5.09
N SER A 46 1.91 4.40 5.80
CA SER A 46 2.64 4.66 7.04
C SER A 46 3.92 5.48 6.82
N VAL A 47 4.60 5.32 5.66
CA VAL A 47 5.71 6.20 5.25
C VAL A 47 5.23 7.65 5.19
N LEU A 48 4.18 7.91 4.40
CA LEU A 48 3.65 9.26 4.22
C LEU A 48 3.20 9.87 5.56
N LEU A 49 2.40 9.14 6.34
CA LEU A 49 1.95 9.63 7.65
C LEU A 49 3.13 9.96 8.57
N SER A 50 4.16 9.12 8.59
CA SER A 50 5.35 9.33 9.42
C SER A 50 6.12 10.59 9.00
N LEU A 51 6.31 10.84 7.70
CA LEU A 51 6.96 12.06 7.19
C LEU A 51 6.25 13.33 7.65
N TYR A 52 4.91 13.30 7.70
CA TYR A 52 4.08 14.42 8.18
C TYR A 52 3.79 14.39 9.69
N GLY A 53 4.48 13.53 10.44
CA GLY A 53 4.39 13.45 11.91
C GLY A 53 3.03 12.96 12.44
N ILE A 54 2.28 12.20 11.63
CA ILE A 54 1.00 11.59 12.01
C ILE A 54 1.24 10.13 12.37
N LEU A 55 0.83 9.76 13.58
CA LEU A 55 0.94 8.38 14.08
C LEU A 55 -0.45 7.83 14.34
N PRO A 56 -0.95 6.88 13.52
CA PRO A 56 -2.24 6.27 13.77
C PRO A 56 -2.17 5.44 15.06
N SER A 57 -3.06 5.74 16.02
CA SER A 57 -3.18 4.97 17.27
C SER A 57 -3.97 3.67 17.08
N SER A 58 -4.77 3.59 16.02
CA SER A 58 -5.59 2.42 15.65
C SER A 58 -6.09 2.56 14.21
N GLY A 59 -6.59 1.46 13.63
CA GLY A 59 -7.14 1.42 12.27
C GLY A 59 -6.08 1.28 11.17
N SER A 60 -6.55 1.17 9.92
CA SER A 60 -5.65 1.06 8.76
C SER A 60 -5.01 2.43 8.46
N PRO A 61 -3.68 2.51 8.31
CA PRO A 61 -2.97 3.73 7.91
C PRO A 61 -3.53 4.37 6.64
N VAL A 62 -4.04 3.56 5.71
CA VAL A 62 -4.63 4.02 4.44
C VAL A 62 -5.86 4.89 4.67
N ASN A 63 -6.69 4.57 5.66
CA ASN A 63 -7.86 5.38 6.02
C ASN A 63 -7.44 6.72 6.64
N VAL A 64 -6.36 6.72 7.44
CA VAL A 64 -5.86 7.92 8.11
C VAL A 64 -5.24 8.92 7.13
N LEU A 65 -4.80 8.47 5.94
CA LEU A 65 -4.40 9.40 4.87
C LEU A 65 -5.53 10.37 4.47
N GLY A 66 -6.80 9.97 4.60
CA GLY A 66 -7.93 10.87 4.35
C GLY A 66 -7.93 12.07 5.29
N TYR A 67 -7.64 11.85 6.58
CA TYR A 67 -7.45 12.93 7.55
C TYR A 67 -6.24 13.82 7.20
N MET A 68 -5.15 13.23 6.71
CA MET A 68 -3.97 13.99 6.30
C MET A 68 -4.28 14.93 5.11
N LEU A 69 -5.09 14.48 4.14
CA LEU A 69 -5.54 15.31 3.01
C LEU A 69 -6.31 16.55 3.47
N GLU A 70 -7.12 16.42 4.53
CA GLU A 70 -7.96 17.51 5.04
C GLU A 70 -7.22 18.44 6.01
N SER A 71 -6.25 17.90 6.77
CA SER A 71 -5.61 18.60 7.90
C SER A 71 -4.26 19.22 7.58
N ARG A 72 -3.64 18.90 6.44
CA ARG A 72 -2.30 19.38 6.05
C ARG A 72 -2.31 20.07 4.69
N GLU A 73 -1.44 21.07 4.54
CA GLU A 73 -1.10 21.61 3.23
C GLU A 73 -0.11 20.68 2.55
N LEU A 74 -0.62 19.91 1.59
CA LEU A 74 0.15 18.97 0.77
C LEU A 74 0.27 19.51 -0.66
N ASP A 75 1.41 19.26 -1.28
CA ASP A 75 1.61 19.49 -2.71
C ASP A 75 0.70 18.58 -3.56
N HIS A 76 0.60 18.90 -4.85
CA HIS A 76 -0.27 18.16 -5.76
C HIS A 76 0.13 16.69 -5.90
N ASP A 77 1.42 16.40 -5.99
CA ASP A 77 1.93 15.06 -6.26
C ASP A 77 1.68 14.14 -5.06
N THR A 78 1.93 14.64 -3.84
CA THR A 78 1.60 13.92 -2.60
C THR A 78 0.11 13.60 -2.52
N LYS A 79 -0.79 14.55 -2.87
CA LYS A 79 -2.24 14.31 -2.89
C LYS A 79 -2.66 13.25 -3.90
N VAL A 80 -2.05 13.25 -5.09
CA VAL A 80 -2.30 12.26 -6.13
C VAL A 80 -1.88 10.87 -5.65
N VAL A 81 -0.67 10.74 -5.09
CA VAL A 81 -0.16 9.47 -4.55
C VAL A 81 -1.06 8.91 -3.44
N ILE A 82 -1.53 9.75 -2.53
CA ILE A 82 -2.47 9.33 -1.48
C ILE A 82 -3.75 8.76 -2.08
N SER A 83 -4.31 9.45 -3.07
CA SER A 83 -5.54 9.04 -3.73
C SER A 83 -5.35 7.68 -4.43
N GLU A 84 -4.22 7.50 -5.12
CA GLU A 84 -3.85 6.21 -5.74
C GLU A 84 -3.74 5.08 -4.72
N ILE A 85 -3.07 5.31 -3.57
CA ILE A 85 -2.96 4.32 -2.50
C ILE A 85 -4.34 3.89 -2.02
N GLN A 86 -5.23 4.86 -1.76
CA GLN A 86 -6.58 4.59 -1.25
C GLN A 86 -7.45 3.86 -2.27
N ASP A 87 -7.37 4.23 -3.55
CA ASP A 87 -8.11 3.57 -4.63
C ASP A 87 -7.70 2.10 -4.78
N ILE A 88 -6.40 1.84 -4.90
CA ILE A 88 -5.88 0.47 -5.06
C ILE A 88 -6.23 -0.39 -3.83
N TRP A 89 -6.09 0.17 -2.62
CA TRP A 89 -6.38 -0.57 -1.39
C TRP A 89 -7.87 -0.90 -1.24
N ARG A 90 -8.78 -0.02 -1.67
CA ARG A 90 -10.22 -0.28 -1.68
C ARG A 90 -10.58 -1.41 -2.64
N GLU A 91 -10.06 -1.39 -3.86
CA GLU A 91 -10.28 -2.45 -4.86
C GLU A 91 -9.85 -3.83 -4.32
N ALA A 92 -8.66 -3.91 -3.72
CA ALA A 92 -8.15 -5.16 -3.17
C ALA A 92 -8.88 -5.63 -1.90
N SER A 93 -9.51 -4.71 -1.16
CA SER A 93 -10.18 -5.06 0.09
C SER A 93 -11.35 -6.01 -0.12
N PHE A 94 -12.13 -5.82 -1.19
CA PHE A 94 -13.22 -6.74 -1.53
C PHE A 94 -12.73 -8.18 -1.71
N ILE A 95 -11.59 -8.38 -2.38
CA ILE A 95 -11.06 -9.72 -2.66
C ILE A 95 -10.61 -10.42 -1.37
N THR A 96 -10.09 -9.66 -0.40
CA THR A 96 -9.68 -10.22 0.91
C THR A 96 -10.83 -10.42 1.90
N TYR A 97 -11.96 -9.70 1.76
CA TYR A 97 -13.12 -9.83 2.65
C TYR A 97 -14.10 -10.93 2.21
N VAL A 98 -14.20 -11.19 0.90
CA VAL A 98 -15.04 -12.25 0.34
C VAL A 98 -14.31 -13.59 0.47
N ASN A 99 -14.11 -14.04 1.71
CA ASN A 99 -13.71 -15.40 2.02
C ASN A 99 -14.98 -16.28 1.99
N GLU A 100 -15.43 -16.62 0.78
CA GLU A 100 -16.77 -17.17 0.56
C GLU A 100 -16.95 -18.64 0.99
N SER A 101 -15.91 -19.35 1.42
CA SER A 101 -16.04 -20.65 2.10
C SER A 101 -14.67 -21.18 2.51
N PRO A 102 -14.52 -21.85 3.69
CA PRO A 102 -13.33 -22.63 4.02
C PRO A 102 -12.98 -23.73 2.98
N THR A 103 -13.93 -24.08 2.10
CA THR A 103 -13.81 -25.15 1.10
C THR A 103 -13.64 -24.66 -0.34
N LYS A 104 -13.72 -23.35 -0.63
CA LYS A 104 -13.41 -22.80 -1.96
C LYS A 104 -12.09 -22.05 -1.88
N ALA A 105 -11.10 -22.48 -2.65
CA ALA A 105 -9.83 -21.76 -2.73
C ALA A 105 -10.09 -20.32 -3.22
N PRO A 106 -9.65 -19.28 -2.47
CA PRO A 106 -9.91 -17.88 -2.83
C PRO A 106 -9.28 -17.44 -4.16
N THR A 107 -8.47 -18.30 -4.78
CA THR A 107 -7.88 -18.15 -6.10
C THR A 107 -8.90 -17.99 -7.24
N VAL A 108 -10.16 -18.41 -7.06
CA VAL A 108 -11.19 -18.32 -8.12
C VAL A 108 -11.67 -16.87 -8.35
N LEU A 109 -11.54 -15.99 -7.37
CA LEU A 109 -12.03 -14.61 -7.45
C LEU A 109 -11.04 -13.63 -8.10
N ALA A 110 -9.75 -13.98 -8.17
CA ALA A 110 -8.69 -13.11 -8.63
C ALA A 110 -8.10 -13.64 -9.95
N ARG A 111 -8.42 -12.99 -11.09
CA ARG A 111 -7.86 -13.41 -12.39
C ARG A 111 -6.44 -12.89 -12.53
N GLN A 112 -5.57 -13.69 -13.15
CA GLN A 112 -4.16 -13.33 -13.34
C GLN A 112 -3.95 -11.96 -14.00
N VAL A 113 -4.79 -11.58 -14.97
CA VAL A 113 -4.71 -10.26 -15.63
C VAL A 113 -5.02 -9.11 -14.67
N GLU A 114 -6.01 -9.29 -13.80
CA GLU A 114 -6.42 -8.29 -12.80
C GLU A 114 -5.34 -8.13 -11.74
N VAL A 115 -4.79 -9.26 -11.26
CA VAL A 115 -3.70 -9.26 -10.27
C VAL A 115 -2.42 -8.66 -10.83
N LYS A 116 -2.11 -8.92 -12.11
CA LYS A 116 -0.97 -8.29 -12.78
C LYS A 116 -1.13 -6.77 -12.81
N SER A 117 -2.28 -6.28 -13.24
CA SER A 117 -2.56 -4.83 -13.28
C SER A 117 -2.51 -4.20 -11.88
N PHE A 118 -3.00 -4.91 -10.86
CA PHE A 118 -2.89 -4.51 -9.46
C PHE A 118 -1.44 -4.38 -9.02
N LEU A 119 -0.60 -5.38 -9.28
CA LEU A 119 0.82 -5.37 -8.91
C LEU A 119 1.57 -4.23 -9.61
N GLU A 120 1.35 -4.04 -10.91
CA GLU A 120 1.96 -2.93 -11.69
C GLU A 120 1.60 -1.55 -11.11
N ARG A 121 0.33 -1.36 -10.70
CA ARG A 121 -0.12 -0.13 -10.05
C ARG A 121 0.55 0.10 -8.70
N ILE A 122 0.71 -0.95 -7.89
CA ILE A 122 1.43 -0.86 -6.60
C ILE A 122 2.89 -0.50 -6.84
N THR A 123 3.59 -1.16 -7.78
CA THR A 123 4.98 -0.86 -8.08
C THR A 123 5.17 0.60 -8.48
N LYS A 124 4.30 1.12 -9.36
CA LYS A 124 4.33 2.54 -9.74
C LYS A 124 4.07 3.47 -8.55
N THR A 125 3.14 3.11 -7.67
CA THR A 125 2.81 3.91 -6.49
C THR A 125 3.97 3.90 -5.48
N PHE A 126 4.65 2.76 -5.33
CA PHE A 126 5.83 2.60 -4.50
C PHE A 126 6.95 3.55 -4.94
N ASP A 127 7.23 3.62 -6.24
CA ASP A 127 8.27 4.52 -6.78
C ASP A 127 7.93 6.00 -6.49
N LYS A 128 6.68 6.41 -6.66
CA LYS A 128 6.27 7.79 -6.31
C LYS A 128 6.39 8.10 -4.83
N VAL A 129 6.06 7.16 -3.94
CA VAL A 129 6.26 7.35 -2.50
C VAL A 129 7.74 7.46 -2.16
N ARG A 130 8.62 6.73 -2.86
CA ARG A 130 10.07 6.89 -2.71
C ARG A 130 10.53 8.28 -3.12
N GLU A 131 10.02 8.83 -4.22
CA GLU A 131 10.34 10.20 -4.64
C GLU A 131 9.92 11.23 -3.57
N VAL A 132 8.71 11.08 -2.98
CA VAL A 132 8.26 11.91 -1.86
C VAL A 132 9.19 11.76 -0.66
N PHE A 133 9.55 10.53 -0.29
CA PHE A 133 10.47 10.26 0.81
C PHE A 133 11.84 10.91 0.58
N ASP A 134 12.44 10.71 -0.59
CA ASP A 134 13.75 11.28 -0.94
C ASP A 134 13.70 12.82 -0.91
N GLY A 135 12.59 13.43 -1.34
CA GLY A 135 12.37 14.87 -1.27
C GLY A 135 12.40 15.46 0.16
N PHE A 136 12.07 14.68 1.19
CA PHE A 136 12.17 15.10 2.60
C PHE A 136 13.59 15.00 3.18
N HIS A 137 14.52 14.33 2.49
CA HIS A 137 15.88 14.07 2.96
C HIS A 137 16.97 14.77 2.13
N ASN A 138 16.56 15.55 1.14
CA ASN A 138 17.41 16.47 0.37
C ASN A 138 17.41 17.87 0.99
#